data_AF-A0A6P3RQW6-F1
#
_entry.id   AF-A0A6P3RQW6-F1
#
_cell.length_a   1.000
_cell.length_b   1.000
_cell.length_c   1.000
_cell.angle_alpha   90.00
_cell.angle_beta   90.00
_cell.angle_gamma   90.00
#
_symmetry.space_group_name_H-M   'P 1'
#
loop_
_entity.id
_entity.type
_entity.pdbx_description
1 polymer ?
#
loop_
_entity_poly.entity_id
_entity_poly.type
_entity_poly.pdbx_seq_one_letter_code
_entity_poly.pdbx_strand_id
1 'polypeptide(L)'
;MATTGASTGTFPRGSRRRRIVLKPHQKEALYTLFQQNPYPGITTRTQLAQEIGLPESRIQVWFQNQRRRHLKQSRLRSTASLKERQCHSEEQPPSGAPVCIAKEARRKRTPISPSQRCVLIQAFEKNRFPSIVTREDLARRTGIPECRIQVWFQNRRARHPGQSTHGPLNALARGEIQRDREERDAETLIMS
;
A
#
# COMPACT_ATOMS: atom_id res chain seq x y z
N MET A 1 -52.36 -17.32 15.98
CA MET A 1 -51.06 -16.90 16.56
C MET A 1 -49.99 -17.10 15.50
N ALA A 2 -49.37 -16.03 15.02
CA ALA A 2 -48.39 -16.07 13.94
C ALA A 2 -46.97 -16.24 14.50
N THR A 3 -46.24 -17.26 14.04
CA THR A 3 -44.82 -17.46 14.34
C THR A 3 -43.97 -16.91 13.21
N THR A 4 -43.25 -15.82 13.48
CA THR A 4 -42.32 -15.19 12.54
C THR A 4 -41.00 -15.95 12.50
N GLY A 5 -40.69 -16.57 11.37
CA GLY A 5 -39.37 -17.15 11.10
C GLY A 5 -38.33 -16.07 10.84
N ALA A 6 -37.37 -15.92 11.74
CA ALA A 6 -36.22 -15.03 11.56
C ALA A 6 -35.11 -15.76 10.78
N SER A 7 -35.05 -15.56 9.47
CA SER A 7 -33.90 -15.96 8.65
C SER A 7 -32.69 -15.10 8.99
N THR A 8 -31.78 -15.65 9.79
CA THR A 8 -30.44 -15.07 10.02
C THR A 8 -29.59 -15.26 8.76
N GLY A 9 -29.56 -14.24 7.91
CA GLY A 9 -28.61 -14.14 6.81
C GLY A 9 -27.19 -13.97 7.33
N THR A 10 -26.42 -15.05 7.35
CA THR A 10 -24.99 -15.07 7.63
C THR A 10 -24.25 -14.44 6.46
N PHE A 11 -23.98 -13.13 6.50
CA PHE A 11 -23.12 -12.49 5.51
C PHE A 11 -21.63 -12.77 5.85
N PRO A 12 -20.88 -13.45 4.96
CA PRO A 12 -19.51 -13.85 5.26
C PRO A 12 -18.56 -12.64 5.25
N ARG A 13 -17.76 -12.59 6.32
CA ARG A 13 -16.68 -11.63 6.59
C ARG A 13 -15.79 -11.42 5.36
N GLY A 14 -15.51 -10.16 5.03
CA GLY A 14 -14.82 -9.74 3.81
C GLY A 14 -13.55 -10.54 3.50
N SER A 15 -13.66 -11.47 2.54
CA SER A 15 -12.51 -12.13 1.93
C SER A 15 -11.58 -11.07 1.35
N ARG A 16 -10.29 -11.12 1.73
CA ARG A 16 -9.22 -10.45 0.97
C ARG A 16 -9.41 -10.85 -0.49
N ARG A 17 -9.72 -9.87 -1.37
CA ARG A 17 -9.96 -10.14 -2.79
C ARG A 17 -8.77 -10.91 -3.35
N ARG A 18 -9.02 -12.09 -3.95
CA ARG A 18 -7.98 -12.97 -4.52
C ARG A 18 -6.99 -12.13 -5.34
N ARG A 19 -5.70 -12.37 -5.12
CA ARG A 19 -4.63 -11.67 -5.81
C ARG A 19 -4.66 -12.08 -7.28
N ILE A 20 -4.76 -11.11 -8.17
CA ILE A 20 -4.72 -11.34 -9.61
C ILE A 20 -3.26 -11.33 -10.05
N VAL A 21 -2.87 -12.33 -10.82
CA VAL A 21 -1.59 -12.35 -11.55
C VAL A 21 -1.85 -11.68 -12.89
N LEU A 22 -1.14 -10.59 -13.17
CA LEU A 22 -1.27 -9.85 -14.43
C LEU A 22 -0.63 -10.65 -15.56
N LYS A 23 -1.38 -10.86 -16.66
CA LYS A 23 -0.87 -11.45 -17.90
C LYS A 23 0.11 -10.49 -18.59
N PRO A 24 1.02 -10.98 -19.46
CA PRO A 24 2.00 -10.14 -20.17
C PRO A 24 1.37 -8.95 -20.91
N HIS A 25 0.38 -9.17 -21.77
CA HIS A 25 -0.32 -8.11 -22.51
C HIS A 25 -0.95 -7.04 -21.58
N GLN A 26 -1.48 -7.45 -20.43
CA GLN A 26 -2.06 -6.53 -19.45
C GLN A 26 -0.99 -5.64 -18.82
N LYS A 27 0.21 -6.19 -18.56
CA LYS A 27 1.33 -5.41 -18.03
C LYS A 27 1.84 -4.41 -19.06
N GLU A 28 1.95 -4.83 -20.31
CA GLU A 28 2.40 -4.00 -21.42
C GLU A 28 1.52 -2.76 -21.58
N ALA A 29 0.21 -2.94 -21.74
CA ALA A 29 -0.74 -1.84 -21.85
C ALA A 29 -0.70 -0.88 -20.64
N LEU A 30 -0.56 -1.41 -19.43
CA LEU A 30 -0.39 -0.62 -18.21
C LEU A 30 0.91 0.20 -18.23
N TYR A 31 2.02 -0.36 -18.71
CA TYR A 31 3.30 0.35 -18.83
C TYR A 31 3.25 1.41 -19.92
N THR A 32 2.69 1.11 -21.08
CA THR A 32 2.52 2.08 -22.19
C THR A 32 1.76 3.31 -21.71
N LEU A 33 0.62 3.12 -21.05
CA LEU A 33 -0.13 4.23 -20.48
C LEU A 33 0.64 4.95 -19.38
N PHE A 34 1.41 4.23 -18.55
CA PHE A 34 2.20 4.86 -17.48
C PHE A 34 3.30 5.78 -18.00
N GLN A 35 3.96 5.42 -19.10
CA GLN A 35 4.97 6.27 -19.73
C GLN A 35 4.37 7.55 -20.30
N GLN A 36 3.16 7.46 -20.89
CA GLN A 36 2.46 8.61 -21.46
C GLN A 36 1.83 9.50 -20.37
N ASN A 37 1.14 8.89 -19.41
CA ASN A 37 0.44 9.58 -18.34
C ASN A 37 0.51 8.77 -17.03
N PRO A 38 1.43 9.13 -16.10
CA PRO A 38 1.52 8.49 -14.79
C PRO A 38 0.32 8.74 -13.86
N TYR A 39 -0.54 9.72 -14.18
CA TYR A 39 -1.69 10.15 -13.37
C TYR A 39 -3.01 10.10 -14.18
N PRO A 40 -3.41 8.94 -14.71
CA PRO A 40 -4.61 8.84 -15.53
C PRO A 40 -5.87 9.11 -14.69
N GLY A 41 -6.82 9.85 -15.26
CA GLY A 41 -8.14 10.11 -14.71
C GLY A 41 -9.02 8.86 -14.59
N ILE A 42 -10.25 9.02 -14.10
CA ILE A 42 -11.19 7.89 -13.96
C ILE A 42 -11.62 7.33 -15.32
N THR A 43 -11.86 8.20 -16.31
CA THR A 43 -12.29 7.84 -17.66
C THR A 43 -11.24 7.00 -18.38
N THR A 44 -9.99 7.47 -18.41
CA THR A 44 -8.85 6.75 -19.02
C THR A 44 -8.64 5.38 -18.37
N ARG A 45 -8.74 5.30 -17.04
CA ARG A 45 -8.61 4.00 -16.34
C ARG A 45 -9.78 3.07 -16.61
N THR A 46 -11.00 3.59 -16.78
CA THR A 46 -12.18 2.79 -17.11
C THR A 46 -12.10 2.24 -18.54
N GLN A 47 -11.63 3.03 -19.51
CA GLN A 47 -11.41 2.57 -20.87
C GLN A 47 -10.37 1.45 -20.92
N LEU A 48 -9.21 1.65 -20.29
CA LEU A 48 -8.17 0.62 -20.22
C LEU A 48 -8.67 -0.64 -19.50
N ALA A 49 -9.52 -0.49 -18.47
CA ALA A 49 -10.13 -1.62 -17.75
C ALA A 49 -10.97 -2.52 -18.67
N GLN A 50 -11.72 -1.92 -19.58
CA GLN A 50 -12.51 -2.65 -20.58
C GLN A 50 -11.59 -3.35 -21.59
N GLU A 51 -10.56 -2.67 -22.06
CA GLU A 51 -9.61 -3.19 -23.07
C GLU A 51 -8.81 -4.40 -22.57
N ILE A 52 -8.25 -4.35 -21.36
CA ILE A 52 -7.36 -5.40 -20.86
C ILE A 52 -8.07 -6.43 -19.96
N GLY A 53 -9.40 -6.32 -19.82
CA GLY A 53 -10.23 -7.22 -19.01
C GLY A 53 -9.88 -7.20 -17.52
N LEU A 54 -9.54 -6.05 -16.96
CA LEU A 54 -9.21 -5.88 -15.55
C LEU A 54 -10.15 -4.88 -14.88
N PRO A 55 -10.56 -5.08 -13.60
CA PRO A 55 -11.35 -4.07 -12.90
C PRO A 55 -10.59 -2.74 -12.77
N GLU A 56 -11.27 -1.59 -12.96
CA GLU A 56 -10.67 -0.24 -12.79
C GLU A 56 -9.92 -0.09 -11.46
N SER A 57 -10.49 -0.65 -10.40
CA SER A 57 -9.87 -0.63 -9.06
C SER A 57 -8.48 -1.29 -9.03
N ARG A 58 -8.23 -2.30 -9.88
CA ARG A 58 -6.92 -2.96 -10.00
C ARG A 58 -5.93 -2.09 -10.75
N ILE A 59 -6.35 -1.45 -11.83
CA ILE A 59 -5.56 -0.48 -12.58
C ILE A 59 -5.17 0.68 -11.67
N GLN A 60 -6.12 1.24 -10.94
CA GLN A 60 -5.86 2.30 -9.96
C GLN A 60 -4.79 1.91 -8.93
N VAL A 61 -4.92 0.72 -8.33
CA VAL A 61 -3.94 0.23 -7.35
C VAL A 61 -2.58 -0.02 -8.00
N TRP A 62 -2.56 -0.52 -9.23
CA TRP A 62 -1.33 -0.70 -9.99
C TRP A 62 -0.62 0.63 -10.21
N PHE A 63 -1.30 1.66 -10.71
CA PHE A 63 -0.73 3.00 -10.93
C PHE A 63 -0.24 3.63 -9.62
N GLN A 64 -0.98 3.46 -8.53
CA GLN A 64 -0.51 3.90 -7.21
C GLN A 64 0.77 3.18 -6.78
N ASN A 65 0.83 1.86 -6.96
CA ASN A 65 2.01 1.07 -6.63
C ASN A 65 3.20 1.40 -7.51
N GLN A 66 2.99 1.63 -8.81
CA GLN A 66 4.07 2.00 -9.72
C GLN A 66 4.67 3.35 -9.37
N ARG A 67 3.85 4.37 -9.12
CA ARG A 67 4.36 5.67 -8.66
C ARG A 67 5.13 5.55 -7.34
N ARG A 68 4.68 4.71 -6.40
CA ARG A 68 5.43 4.44 -5.16
C ARG A 68 6.78 3.77 -5.43
N ARG A 69 6.84 2.80 -6.33
CA ARG A 69 8.09 2.12 -6.72
C ARG A 69 9.04 3.09 -7.40
N HIS A 70 8.56 3.89 -8.34
CA HIS A 70 9.33 4.92 -9.03
C HIS A 70 9.93 5.94 -8.04
N LEU A 71 9.13 6.46 -7.11
CA LEU A 71 9.62 7.37 -6.07
C LEU A 71 10.62 6.71 -5.11
N LYS A 72 10.42 5.42 -4.79
CA LYS A 72 11.38 4.69 -3.96
C LYS A 72 12.70 4.48 -4.71
N GLN A 73 12.65 4.13 -5.99
CA GLN A 73 13.83 3.98 -6.84
C GLN A 73 14.60 5.29 -6.99
N SER A 74 13.91 6.41 -7.20
CA SER A 74 14.58 7.72 -7.29
C SER A 74 15.28 8.08 -5.97
N ARG A 75 14.63 7.86 -4.82
CA ARG A 75 15.26 8.07 -3.50
C ARG A 75 16.48 7.17 -3.29
N LEU A 76 16.39 5.89 -3.66
CA LEU A 76 17.51 4.95 -3.51
C LEU A 76 18.70 5.35 -4.40
N ARG A 77 18.45 5.80 -5.64
CA ARG A 77 19.49 6.34 -6.52
C ARG A 77 20.11 7.62 -5.96
N SER A 78 19.30 8.52 -5.39
CA SER A 78 19.81 9.74 -4.73
C SER A 78 20.64 9.42 -3.50
N THR A 79 20.23 8.45 -2.66
CA THR A 79 21.01 8.04 -1.49
C THR A 79 22.28 7.26 -1.85
N ALA A 80 22.27 6.52 -2.97
CA ALA A 80 23.46 5.86 -3.49
C ALA A 80 24.46 6.89 -4.04
N SER A 81 23.98 7.88 -4.80
CA SER A 81 24.83 8.94 -5.35
C SER A 81 25.46 9.85 -4.28
N LEU A 82 24.78 10.07 -3.14
CA LEU A 82 25.38 10.77 -1.99
C LEU A 82 26.49 9.97 -1.31
N LYS A 83 26.53 8.64 -1.48
CA LYS A 83 27.60 7.78 -0.96
C LYS A 83 28.79 7.66 -1.91
N GLU A 84 28.63 8.08 -3.18
CA GLU A 84 29.69 8.08 -4.20
C GLU A 84 30.31 9.47 -4.45
N ARG A 85 29.73 10.56 -3.93
CA ARG A 85 30.23 11.94 -4.15
C ARG A 85 31.34 12.41 -3.19
N GLN A 86 32.09 11.49 -2.58
CA GLN A 86 33.41 11.80 -2.04
C GLN A 86 34.43 11.44 -3.14
N CYS A 87 34.70 12.43 -4.02
CA CYS A 87 35.72 12.51 -5.09
C CYS A 87 35.11 12.86 -6.47
N HIS A 88 35.58 13.99 -7.03
CA HIS A 88 35.31 14.60 -8.34
C HIS A 88 34.16 15.63 -8.44
N SER A 89 34.60 16.87 -8.67
CA SER A 89 33.83 18.09 -8.98
C SER A 89 33.36 18.14 -10.44
N GLU A 90 32.44 19.09 -10.66
CA GLU A 90 32.10 19.81 -11.91
C GLU A 90 30.95 19.35 -12.81
N GLU A 91 30.25 20.39 -13.29
CA GLU A 91 29.37 20.53 -14.46
C GLU A 91 27.84 20.27 -14.34
N GLN A 92 27.15 21.41 -14.18
CA GLN A 92 25.99 21.96 -14.93
C GLN A 92 24.70 21.11 -15.15
N PRO A 93 23.49 21.67 -14.86
CA PRO A 93 22.22 21.03 -15.22
C PRO A 93 21.62 21.60 -16.53
N PRO A 94 21.15 20.78 -17.48
CA PRO A 94 20.29 21.26 -18.55
C PRO A 94 18.83 21.33 -18.09
N SER A 95 18.22 22.44 -18.51
CA SER A 95 16.81 22.75 -18.58
C SER A 95 15.91 21.54 -18.88
N GLY A 96 14.89 21.35 -18.05
CA GLY A 96 13.80 20.40 -18.26
C GLY A 96 12.59 20.84 -17.45
N ALA A 97 11.80 21.73 -18.04
CA ALA A 97 10.56 22.24 -17.44
C ALA A 97 9.63 21.09 -17.01
N PRO A 98 9.06 21.10 -15.79
CA PRO A 98 8.01 20.16 -15.45
C PRO A 98 6.73 20.59 -16.18
N VAL A 99 6.33 19.80 -17.19
CA VAL A 99 5.03 19.90 -17.83
C VAL A 99 3.95 19.86 -16.75
N CYS A 100 3.22 20.96 -16.63
CA CYS A 100 2.11 21.15 -15.72
C CYS A 100 0.87 20.37 -16.22
N ILE A 101 0.83 19.06 -15.98
CA ILE A 101 -0.36 18.25 -16.29
C ILE A 101 -1.44 18.58 -15.23
N ALA A 102 -2.54 19.15 -15.70
CA ALA A 102 -3.70 19.52 -14.90
C ALA A 102 -4.21 18.35 -14.03
N LYS A 103 -4.43 18.62 -12.75
CA LYS A 103 -4.85 17.61 -11.76
C LYS A 103 -6.33 17.25 -11.97
N GLU A 104 -6.60 16.16 -12.70
CA GLU A 104 -7.94 15.60 -12.80
C GLU A 104 -8.50 15.14 -11.44
N ALA A 105 -9.82 15.27 -11.29
CA ALA A 105 -10.53 15.20 -10.01
C ALA A 105 -10.39 13.85 -9.28
N ARG A 106 -10.00 13.90 -8.01
CA ARG A 106 -9.94 12.76 -7.09
C ARG A 106 -11.34 12.39 -6.58
N ARG A 107 -11.52 11.13 -6.15
CA ARG A 107 -12.75 10.68 -5.46
C ARG A 107 -13.03 11.57 -4.24
N LYS A 108 -14.30 11.99 -4.09
CA LYS A 108 -14.75 12.83 -2.97
C LYS A 108 -14.37 12.19 -1.64
N ARG A 109 -13.71 12.95 -0.79
CA ARG A 109 -13.23 12.50 0.52
C ARG A 109 -14.41 12.40 1.47
N THR A 110 -14.57 11.27 2.16
CA THR A 110 -15.52 11.17 3.28
C THR A 110 -14.98 12.03 4.43
N PRO A 111 -15.68 13.09 4.87
CA PRO A 111 -15.27 13.87 6.03
C PRO A 111 -15.45 13.01 7.28
N ILE A 112 -14.43 12.95 8.13
CA ILE A 112 -14.51 12.35 9.47
C ILE A 112 -14.55 13.52 10.44
N SER A 113 -15.65 13.67 11.16
CA SER A 113 -15.86 14.70 12.18
C SER A 113 -14.85 14.56 13.33
N PRO A 114 -14.45 15.66 14.02
CA PRO A 114 -13.60 15.59 15.21
C PRO A 114 -14.13 14.64 16.30
N SER A 115 -15.45 14.63 16.52
CA SER A 115 -16.10 13.74 17.50
C SER A 115 -15.93 12.26 17.12
N GLN A 116 -16.17 11.93 15.84
CA GLN A 116 -15.95 10.58 15.31
C GLN A 116 -14.47 10.17 15.40
N ARG A 117 -13.56 11.11 15.14
CA ARG A 117 -12.12 10.88 15.25
C ARG A 117 -11.69 10.58 16.70
N CYS A 118 -12.28 11.26 17.68
CA CYS A 118 -12.00 11.01 19.10
C CYS A 118 -12.30 9.55 19.48
N VAL A 119 -13.46 9.04 19.08
CA VAL A 119 -13.86 7.63 19.31
C VAL A 119 -12.85 6.65 18.68
N LEU A 120 -12.40 6.94 17.46
CA LEU A 120 -11.40 6.10 16.77
C LEU A 120 -10.02 6.16 17.44
N ILE A 121 -9.61 7.31 17.96
CA ILE A 121 -8.33 7.46 18.69
C ILE A 121 -8.38 6.67 20.00
N GLN A 122 -9.45 6.82 20.79
CA GLN A 122 -9.64 6.07 22.03
C GLN A 122 -9.63 4.55 21.79
N ALA A 123 -10.28 4.09 20.72
CA ALA A 123 -10.26 2.67 20.35
C ALA A 123 -8.86 2.20 19.91
N PHE A 124 -8.08 3.07 19.24
CA PHE A 124 -6.72 2.76 18.79
C PHE A 124 -5.73 2.60 19.94
N GLU A 125 -5.87 3.41 20.99
CA GLU A 125 -5.08 3.29 22.22
C GLU A 125 -5.32 1.96 22.93
N LYS A 126 -6.60 1.51 22.97
CA LYS A 126 -6.98 0.22 23.54
C LYS A 126 -6.51 -0.96 22.69
N ASN A 127 -6.67 -0.89 21.37
CA ASN A 127 -6.25 -1.95 20.47
C ASN A 127 -5.85 -1.38 19.09
N ARG A 128 -4.56 -1.45 18.76
CA ARG A 128 -4.01 -1.01 17.46
C ARG A 128 -4.40 -1.94 16.29
N PHE A 129 -4.80 -3.18 16.58
CA PHE A 129 -5.21 -4.21 15.63
C PHE A 129 -6.63 -4.71 15.94
N PRO A 130 -7.65 -3.85 15.78
CA PRO A 130 -9.02 -4.23 16.08
C PRO A 130 -9.49 -5.35 15.15
N SER A 131 -10.22 -6.32 15.71
CA SER A 131 -10.87 -7.39 14.95
C SER A 131 -12.00 -6.83 14.06
N ILE A 132 -12.55 -7.64 13.16
CA ILE A 132 -13.69 -7.24 12.33
C ILE A 132 -14.89 -6.80 13.19
N VAL A 133 -15.19 -7.54 14.26
CA VAL A 133 -16.30 -7.25 15.18
C VAL A 133 -16.12 -5.88 15.84
N THR A 134 -14.91 -5.58 16.32
CA THR A 134 -14.59 -4.29 16.93
C THR A 134 -14.73 -3.15 15.92
N ARG A 135 -14.35 -3.35 14.66
CA ARG A 135 -14.50 -2.31 13.62
C ARG A 135 -15.95 -2.09 13.21
N GLU A 136 -16.76 -3.13 13.16
CA GLU A 136 -18.20 -3.03 12.90
C GLU A 136 -18.92 -2.31 14.05
N ASP A 137 -18.52 -2.55 15.31
CA ASP A 137 -19.06 -1.79 16.44
C ASP A 137 -18.75 -0.29 16.34
N LEU A 138 -17.51 0.04 16.00
CA LEU A 138 -17.12 1.44 15.75
C LEU A 138 -17.88 2.04 14.57
N ALA A 139 -18.20 1.27 13.53
CA ALA A 139 -18.98 1.72 12.40
C ALA A 139 -20.41 2.12 12.82
N ARG A 140 -21.06 1.28 13.63
CA ARG A 140 -22.39 1.58 14.19
C ARG A 140 -22.36 2.82 15.07
N ARG A 141 -21.34 2.95 15.93
CA ARG A 141 -21.21 4.08 16.89
C ARG A 141 -20.85 5.41 16.23
N THR A 142 -20.07 5.39 15.16
CA THR A 142 -19.58 6.62 14.51
C THR A 142 -20.33 6.99 13.23
N GLY A 143 -21.14 6.09 12.67
CA GLY A 143 -21.76 6.25 11.34
C GLY A 143 -20.76 6.19 10.19
N ILE A 144 -19.49 5.86 10.47
CA ILE A 144 -18.44 5.72 9.44
C ILE A 144 -18.48 4.29 8.91
N PRO A 145 -18.47 4.07 7.58
CA PRO A 145 -18.39 2.72 7.02
C PRO A 145 -17.19 1.94 7.55
N GLU A 146 -17.36 0.66 7.88
CA GLU A 146 -16.29 -0.22 8.40
C GLU A 146 -15.02 -0.14 7.55
N CYS A 147 -15.17 -0.12 6.22
CA CYS A 147 -14.04 -0.06 5.30
C CYS A 147 -13.22 1.23 5.45
N ARG A 148 -13.86 2.35 5.83
CA ARG A 148 -13.20 3.62 6.12
C ARG A 148 -12.49 3.58 7.46
N ILE A 149 -13.07 2.91 8.46
CA ILE A 149 -12.43 2.67 9.76
C ILE A 149 -11.20 1.77 9.58
N GLN A 150 -11.28 0.70 8.79
CA GLN A 150 -10.14 -0.14 8.46
C GLN A 150 -9.00 0.68 7.84
N VAL A 151 -9.29 1.50 6.83
CA VAL A 151 -8.28 2.37 6.20
C VAL A 151 -7.74 3.40 7.20
N TRP A 152 -8.58 3.93 8.09
CA TRP A 152 -8.16 4.85 9.14
C TRP A 152 -7.14 4.18 10.08
N PHE A 153 -7.42 2.97 10.58
CA PHE A 153 -6.49 2.22 11.44
C PHE A 153 -5.19 1.86 10.72
N GLN A 154 -5.25 1.49 9.44
CA GLN A 154 -4.04 1.25 8.62
C GLN A 154 -3.19 2.52 8.49
N ASN A 155 -3.82 3.65 8.15
CA ASN A 155 -3.13 4.94 8.03
C ASN A 155 -2.59 5.44 9.37
N ARG A 156 -3.31 5.18 10.47
CA ARG A 156 -2.89 5.54 11.83
C ARG A 156 -1.64 4.74 12.23
N ARG A 157 -1.63 3.42 12.02
CA ARG A 157 -0.42 2.59 12.27
C ARG A 157 0.77 2.99 11.41
N ALA A 158 0.57 3.32 10.14
CA ALA A 158 1.66 3.75 9.25
C ALA A 158 2.37 5.03 9.73
N ARG A 159 1.71 5.85 10.56
CA ARG A 159 2.28 7.06 11.18
C ARG A 159 2.90 6.81 12.56
N HIS A 160 2.67 5.63 13.15
CA HIS A 160 3.22 5.23 14.45
C HIS A 160 3.83 3.81 14.39
N PRO A 161 4.94 3.60 13.65
CA PRO A 161 5.53 2.27 13.48
C PRO A 161 6.20 1.71 14.76
N GLY A 162 6.54 2.55 15.74
CA GLY A 162 7.39 2.20 16.89
C GLY A 162 6.73 2.14 18.27
N GLN A 163 5.41 2.29 18.39
CA GLN A 163 4.70 2.20 19.68
C GLN A 163 3.94 0.87 19.85
N SER A 164 4.49 -0.21 19.31
CA SER A 164 4.01 -1.56 19.62
C SER A 164 4.31 -1.82 21.09
N THR A 165 3.32 -1.66 21.96
CA THR A 165 3.36 -2.08 23.38
C THR A 165 3.27 -3.61 23.47
N HIS A 166 4.19 -4.30 22.81
CA HIS A 166 4.64 -5.64 23.17
C HIS A 166 6.13 -5.49 23.44
N GLY A 167 6.50 -5.60 24.71
CA GLY A 167 7.87 -5.48 25.19
C GLY A 167 8.83 -6.54 24.62
N PRO A 168 10.13 -6.43 24.96
CA PRO A 168 11.23 -7.05 24.24
C PRO A 168 11.41 -8.50 24.67
N LEU A 169 11.11 -9.45 23.78
CA LEU A 169 11.43 -10.87 23.99
C LEU A 169 12.12 -11.53 22.78
N ASN A 170 12.73 -10.74 21.87
CA ASN A 170 13.43 -11.30 20.71
C ASN A 170 14.70 -10.53 20.30
N ALA A 171 15.33 -9.83 21.25
CA ALA A 171 16.61 -9.14 21.00
C ALA A 171 17.85 -10.07 21.11
N LEU A 172 17.69 -11.32 21.56
CA LEU A 172 18.80 -12.28 21.71
C LEU A 172 18.95 -13.27 20.54
N ALA A 173 18.02 -13.32 19.59
CA ALA A 173 18.04 -14.29 18.47
C ALA A 173 18.61 -13.71 17.16
N ARG A 174 19.51 -12.71 17.23
CA ARG A 174 20.18 -12.11 16.06
C ARG A 174 21.72 -12.14 16.15
N GLY A 175 22.27 -13.00 17.01
CA GLY A 175 23.71 -13.19 17.17
C GLY A 175 24.31 -14.42 16.46
N GLU A 176 23.49 -15.38 16.00
CA GLU A 176 24.01 -16.71 15.64
C GLU A 176 23.61 -17.22 14.25
N ILE A 177 23.54 -16.33 13.25
CA ILE A 177 23.38 -16.76 11.84
C ILE A 177 24.33 -15.93 10.97
N GLN A 178 25.64 -16.05 11.22
CA GLN A 178 26.70 -15.44 10.39
C GLN A 178 27.94 -16.35 10.30
N ARG A 179 27.83 -17.67 10.54
CA ARG A 179 28.96 -18.60 10.36
C ARG A 179 28.76 -19.77 9.38
N ASP A 180 27.56 -19.95 8.79
CA ASP A 180 27.30 -21.08 7.88
C ASP A 180 27.09 -20.66 6.40
N ARG A 181 27.51 -19.46 6.01
CA ARG A 181 27.38 -18.97 4.63
C ARG A 181 28.69 -18.88 3.85
N GLU A 182 29.85 -18.93 4.50
CA GLU A 182 31.16 -18.87 3.82
C GLU A 182 31.70 -20.25 3.38
N GLU A 183 31.13 -21.36 3.85
CA GLU A 183 31.63 -22.71 3.49
C GLU A 183 31.05 -23.26 2.18
N ARG A 184 29.94 -22.69 1.67
CA ARG A 184 29.29 -23.17 0.43
C ARG A 184 29.81 -22.55 -0.87
N ASP A 185 30.61 -21.50 -0.79
CA ASP A 185 31.20 -20.85 -1.98
C ASP A 185 32.61 -21.41 -2.31
N ALA A 186 33.14 -22.33 -1.49
CA ALA A 186 34.42 -23.02 -1.74
C ALA A 186 34.27 -24.34 -2.53
N GLU A 187 33.07 -24.95 -2.58
CA GLU A 187 32.85 -26.25 -3.26
C GLU A 187 32.42 -26.12 -4.73
N THR A 188 32.14 -24.91 -5.24
CA THR A 188 31.77 -24.71 -6.66
C THR A 188 32.96 -24.30 -7.55
N LEU A 189 34.20 -24.52 -7.09
CA LEU A 189 35.43 -24.28 -7.88
C LEU A 189 36.20 -25.58 -8.21
N ILE A 190 35.62 -26.75 -7.98
CA ILE A 190 36.17 -28.03 -8.44
C ILE A 190 35.05 -28.79 -9.15
N MET A 191 34.79 -28.45 -10.41
CA MET A 191 34.27 -29.30 -11.49
C MET A 191 34.04 -28.44 -12.74
N SER A 192 35.15 -27.84 -13.22
CA SER A 192 35.30 -27.41 -14.62
C SER A 192 35.62 -28.62 -15.50
#